data_AF-A0AAN4T5X7-F1
#
_entry.id   AF-A0AAN4T5X7-F1
#
_cell.length_a   1.000
_cell.length_b   1.000
_cell.length_c   1.000
_cell.angle_alpha   90.00
_cell.angle_beta   90.00
_cell.angle_gamma   90.00
#
_symmetry.space_group_name_H-M   'P 1'
#
loop_
_entity.id
_entity.type
_entity.pdbx_description
1 polymer ?
#
loop_
_entity_poly.entity_id
_entity_poly.type
_entity_poly.pdbx_seq_one_letter_code
_entity_poly.pdbx_strand_id
1 'polypeptide(L)'
;MMAENLVMQYLTGQLVVNYRTINRFRVAAGMENLLRELFIEFNLQLKMEKLVTLDGLYIDGTKIEANVNKYSFVWKKATEKFSAKLQEQMQVYFQEEITPLIHPAIELDTQEPISSEQLTEFAQLLEEELAGLSQDIEETLVKGKDERKTKRRKLNKVLRKVKDDFSVRAEKYEIYQETFQGRKSFSKMDHDATFMRMKEDPMRNGQLKPGYNLQIATEN
;
A
#
# COMPACT_ATOMS: atom_id res chain seq x y z
N MET A 1 10.73 -21.54 -0.41
CA MET A 1 10.70 -22.18 -1.75
C MET A 1 11.60 -23.42 -1.84
N MET A 2 12.94 -23.34 -1.85
CA MET A 2 13.81 -24.52 -1.99
C MET A 2 13.96 -25.35 -0.70
N ALA A 3 13.95 -24.72 0.48
CA ALA A 3 13.98 -25.44 1.76
C ALA A 3 12.72 -26.30 2.00
N GLU A 4 11.62 -26.01 1.29
CA GLU A 4 10.30 -26.60 1.50
C GLU A 4 9.92 -27.60 0.39
N ASN A 5 10.73 -27.75 -0.66
CA ASN A 5 10.43 -28.61 -1.81
C ASN A 5 11.55 -29.63 -2.05
N LEU A 6 11.32 -30.86 -1.59
CA LEU A 6 12.28 -31.98 -1.67
C LEU A 6 12.71 -32.29 -3.10
N VAL A 7 11.79 -32.21 -4.07
CA VAL A 7 12.07 -32.50 -5.49
C VAL A 7 13.04 -31.47 -6.05
N MET A 8 12.84 -30.20 -5.70
CA MET A 8 13.70 -29.10 -6.12
C MET A 8 15.11 -29.21 -5.50
N GLN A 9 15.22 -29.69 -4.25
CA GLN A 9 16.52 -29.96 -3.62
C GLN A 9 17.30 -31.07 -4.33
N TYR A 10 16.62 -32.14 -4.74
CA TYR A 10 17.27 -33.21 -5.51
C TYR A 10 17.74 -32.75 -6.88
N LEU A 11 16.90 -32.03 -7.63
CA LEU A 11 17.24 -31.53 -8.97
C LEU A 11 18.40 -30.52 -8.96
N THR A 12 18.57 -29.79 -7.87
CA THR A 12 19.64 -28.77 -7.72
C THR A 12 20.87 -29.29 -6.98
N GLY A 13 20.89 -30.57 -6.60
CA GLY A 13 22.00 -31.14 -5.81
C GLY A 13 22.19 -30.43 -4.47
N GLN A 14 21.09 -30.05 -3.82
CA GLN A 14 21.04 -29.26 -2.57
C GLN A 14 21.62 -27.84 -2.67
N LEU A 15 21.93 -27.33 -3.87
CA LEU A 15 22.37 -25.96 -4.05
C LEU A 15 21.19 -24.99 -3.86
N VAL A 16 21.33 -24.07 -2.91
CA VAL A 16 20.32 -23.03 -2.67
C VAL A 16 20.50 -21.89 -3.67
N VAL A 17 19.73 -21.93 -4.75
CA VAL A 17 19.69 -20.87 -5.77
C VAL A 17 18.79 -19.72 -5.31
N ASN A 18 19.34 -18.50 -5.31
CA ASN A 18 18.60 -17.28 -4.99
C ASN A 18 17.65 -16.89 -6.15
N TYR A 19 16.49 -16.30 -5.83
CA TYR A 19 15.58 -15.67 -6.80
C TYR A 19 16.31 -14.78 -7.82
N ARG A 20 17.29 -13.97 -7.39
CA ARG A 20 18.07 -13.11 -8.29
C ARG A 20 18.81 -13.90 -9.37
N THR A 21 19.33 -15.08 -9.02
CA THR A 21 20.05 -15.96 -9.94
C THR A 21 19.10 -16.58 -10.97
N ILE A 22 17.93 -17.06 -10.52
CA ILE A 22 16.87 -17.59 -11.41
C ILE A 22 16.39 -16.49 -12.36
N ASN A 23 16.19 -15.28 -11.85
CA ASN A 23 15.71 -14.18 -12.67
C ASN A 23 16.76 -13.76 -13.72
N ARG A 24 18.04 -13.67 -13.34
CA ARG A 24 19.15 -13.42 -14.28
C ARG A 24 19.22 -14.46 -15.39
N PHE A 25 19.03 -15.74 -15.07
CA PHE A 25 18.97 -16.80 -16.07
C PHE A 25 17.78 -16.60 -17.03
N ARG A 26 16.58 -16.29 -16.52
CA ARG A 26 15.39 -16.07 -17.36
C ARG A 26 15.52 -14.90 -18.33
N VAL A 27 16.22 -13.83 -17.94
CA VAL A 27 16.36 -12.61 -18.76
C VAL A 27 17.65 -12.56 -19.58
N ALA A 28 18.52 -13.57 -19.47
CA ALA A 28 19.76 -13.60 -20.24
C ALA A 28 19.48 -13.75 -21.75
N ALA A 29 20.31 -13.11 -22.58
CA ALA A 29 20.14 -13.15 -24.02
C ALA A 29 20.17 -14.60 -24.55
N GLY A 30 19.19 -14.95 -25.40
CA GLY A 30 19.03 -16.30 -25.96
C GLY A 30 18.30 -17.31 -25.06
N MET A 31 18.11 -17.01 -23.76
CA MET A 31 17.42 -17.92 -22.85
C MET A 31 15.92 -18.02 -23.10
N GLU A 32 15.29 -16.97 -23.62
CA GLU A 32 13.88 -17.00 -24.02
C GLU A 32 13.62 -18.05 -25.10
N ASN A 33 14.46 -18.06 -26.15
CA ASN A 33 14.36 -19.03 -27.24
C ASN A 33 14.63 -20.46 -26.71
N LEU A 34 15.69 -20.63 -25.91
CA LEU A 34 16.01 -21.94 -25.33
C LEU A 34 14.88 -22.46 -24.45
N LEU A 35 14.29 -21.63 -23.58
CA LEU A 35 13.17 -22.03 -22.73
C LEU A 35 11.94 -22.39 -23.56
N ARG A 36 11.69 -21.67 -24.66
CA ARG A 36 10.59 -21.97 -25.58
C ARG A 36 10.79 -23.31 -26.29
N GLU A 37 12.00 -23.56 -26.80
CA GLU A 37 12.36 -24.82 -27.45
C GLU A 37 12.28 -25.99 -26.47
N LEU A 38 12.85 -25.86 -25.27
CA LEU A 38 12.75 -26.87 -24.21
C LEU A 38 11.31 -27.16 -23.83
N PHE A 39 10.47 -26.13 -23.74
CA PHE A 39 9.05 -26.32 -23.45
C PHE A 39 8.35 -27.10 -24.57
N ILE A 40 8.62 -26.79 -25.84
CA ILE A 40 8.06 -27.52 -26.97
C ILE A 40 8.52 -28.98 -26.96
N GLU A 41 9.83 -29.22 -26.82
CA GLU A 41 10.42 -30.56 -26.82
C GLU A 41 9.87 -31.39 -25.65
N PHE A 42 9.76 -30.80 -24.46
CA PHE A 42 9.20 -31.46 -23.30
C PHE A 42 7.73 -31.85 -23.51
N ASN A 43 6.89 -30.95 -24.06
CA ASN A 43 5.50 -31.28 -24.38
C ASN A 43 5.40 -32.37 -25.46
N LEU A 44 6.26 -32.35 -26.47
CA LEU A 44 6.32 -33.39 -27.49
C LEU A 44 6.67 -34.75 -26.87
N GLN A 45 7.67 -34.80 -25.99
CA GLN A 45 8.02 -36.03 -25.27
C GLN A 45 6.87 -36.53 -24.41
N LEU A 46 6.21 -35.65 -23.64
CA LEU A 46 5.05 -36.02 -22.84
C LEU A 46 3.92 -36.60 -23.71
N LYS A 47 3.69 -36.04 -24.90
CA LYS A 47 2.71 -36.56 -25.86
C LYS A 47 3.12 -37.91 -26.44
N MET A 48 4.38 -38.09 -26.78
CA MET A 48 4.92 -39.36 -27.29
C MET A 48 4.80 -40.48 -26.25
N GLU A 49 5.08 -40.18 -24.99
CA GLU A 49 4.90 -41.09 -23.84
C GLU A 49 3.43 -41.28 -23.44
N LYS A 50 2.49 -40.63 -24.15
CA LYS A 50 1.04 -40.66 -23.88
C LYS A 50 0.66 -40.24 -22.46
N LEU A 51 1.47 -39.37 -21.86
CA LEU A 51 1.21 -38.76 -20.54
C LEU A 51 0.30 -37.54 -20.66
N VAL A 52 0.22 -36.93 -21.85
CA VAL A 52 -0.64 -35.80 -22.20
C VAL A 52 -1.19 -36.00 -23.62
N THR A 53 -2.37 -35.46 -23.93
CA THR A 53 -3.06 -35.66 -25.22
C THR A 53 -2.93 -34.44 -26.17
N LEU A 54 -2.80 -33.26 -25.58
CA LEU A 54 -2.87 -31.89 -26.09
C LEU A 54 -4.23 -31.53 -26.68
N ASP A 55 -5.28 -32.28 -26.34
CA ASP A 55 -6.61 -32.14 -26.94
C ASP A 55 -7.52 -31.16 -26.18
N GLY A 56 -7.25 -30.92 -24.89
CA GLY A 56 -8.07 -30.04 -24.06
C GLY A 56 -7.34 -29.46 -22.87
N LEU A 57 -7.42 -28.13 -22.69
CA LEU A 57 -6.85 -27.42 -21.54
C LEU A 57 -7.94 -27.13 -20.51
N TYR A 58 -7.77 -27.63 -19.28
CA TYR A 58 -8.66 -27.33 -18.17
C TYR A 58 -8.05 -26.23 -17.30
N ILE A 59 -8.70 -25.06 -17.24
CA ILE A 59 -8.27 -23.95 -16.37
C ILE A 59 -9.21 -23.91 -15.16
N ASP A 60 -8.68 -24.20 -13.97
CA ASP A 60 -9.43 -24.06 -12.71
C ASP A 60 -8.79 -23.04 -11.76
N GLY A 61 -9.64 -22.41 -10.97
CA GLY A 61 -9.24 -21.50 -9.89
C GLY A 61 -9.14 -22.22 -8.56
N THR A 62 -7.94 -22.24 -7.98
CA THR A 62 -7.72 -22.69 -6.61
C THR A 62 -7.56 -21.48 -5.68
N LYS A 63 -8.32 -21.47 -4.59
CA LYS A 63 -8.20 -20.47 -3.53
C LYS A 63 -7.35 -21.02 -2.41
N ILE A 64 -6.30 -20.29 -2.03
CA ILE A 64 -5.42 -20.65 -0.92
C ILE A 64 -5.54 -19.57 0.16
N GLU A 65 -5.80 -19.97 1.40
CA GLU A 65 -5.86 -19.05 2.54
C GLU A 65 -4.44 -18.53 2.83
N ALA A 66 -4.27 -17.22 2.97
CA ALA A 66 -3.01 -16.63 3.37
C ALA A 66 -2.80 -16.81 4.88
N ASN A 67 -1.57 -17.08 5.31
CA ASN A 67 -1.23 -17.20 6.73
C ASN A 67 -1.10 -15.81 7.40
N VAL A 68 -2.21 -15.08 7.49
CA VAL A 68 -2.27 -13.76 8.11
C VAL A 68 -3.53 -13.59 8.97
N ASN A 69 -3.53 -12.54 9.78
CA ASN A 69 -4.64 -12.26 10.67
C ASN A 69 -5.94 -11.99 9.89
N LYS A 70 -6.98 -12.79 10.17
CA LYS A 70 -8.32 -12.74 9.55
C LYS A 70 -9.07 -11.42 9.75
N TYR A 71 -8.65 -10.59 10.71
CA TYR A 71 -9.28 -9.31 11.04
C TYR A 71 -8.49 -8.09 10.55
N SER A 72 -7.40 -8.31 9.81
CA SER A 72 -6.47 -7.26 9.37
C SER A 72 -6.79 -6.68 7.99
N PHE A 73 -8.08 -6.61 7.62
CA PHE A 73 -8.47 -6.15 6.29
C PHE A 73 -8.43 -4.62 6.13
N VAL A 74 -8.11 -4.20 4.92
CA VAL A 74 -8.33 -2.83 4.42
C VAL A 74 -9.26 -2.92 3.21
N TRP A 75 -10.35 -2.16 3.23
CA TRP A 75 -11.36 -2.13 2.16
C TRP A 75 -11.27 -0.83 1.37
N LYS A 76 -11.23 -0.93 0.04
CA LYS A 76 -11.11 0.23 -0.85
C LYS A 76 -12.21 1.27 -0.61
N LYS A 77 -13.47 0.84 -0.61
CA LYS A 77 -14.62 1.73 -0.35
C LYS A 77 -14.57 2.43 1.01
N ALA A 78 -14.09 1.74 2.04
CA ALA A 78 -13.96 2.33 3.37
C ALA A 78 -12.84 3.37 3.37
N THR A 79 -11.68 3.03 2.79
CA THR A 79 -10.55 3.94 2.62
C THR A 79 -10.96 5.19 1.85
N GLU A 80 -11.64 5.06 0.70
CA GLU A 80 -12.14 6.20 -0.09
C GLU A 80 -13.06 7.10 0.74
N LYS A 81 -14.04 6.52 1.45
CA LYS A 81 -14.96 7.27 2.31
C LYS A 81 -14.23 8.03 3.41
N PHE A 82 -13.30 7.39 4.11
CA PHE A 82 -12.58 8.03 5.21
C PHE A 82 -11.53 9.04 4.74
N SER A 83 -10.94 8.81 3.57
CA SER A 83 -10.05 9.76 2.90
C SER A 83 -10.81 11.02 2.49
N ALA A 84 -11.97 10.89 1.85
CA ALA A 84 -12.81 12.04 1.49
C ALA A 84 -13.24 12.84 2.72
N LYS A 85 -13.68 12.16 3.78
CA LYS A 85 -14.03 12.82 5.04
C LYS A 85 -12.83 13.54 5.68
N LEU A 86 -11.63 12.99 5.56
CA LEU A 86 -10.42 13.65 6.06
C LEU A 86 -10.12 14.92 5.25
N GLN A 87 -10.28 14.89 3.93
CA GLN A 87 -10.11 16.05 3.06
C GLN A 87 -11.09 17.18 3.42
N GLU A 88 -12.37 16.86 3.60
CA GLU A 88 -13.37 17.84 4.08
C GLU A 88 -12.97 18.45 5.43
N GLN A 89 -12.51 17.62 6.37
CA GLN A 89 -12.06 18.08 7.69
C GLN A 89 -10.83 18.98 7.60
N MET A 90 -9.88 18.65 6.73
CA MET A 90 -8.71 19.49 6.50
C MET A 90 -9.14 20.83 5.91
N GLN A 91 -9.92 20.85 4.83
CA GLN A 91 -10.38 22.11 4.21
C GLN A 91 -11.03 23.06 5.21
N VAL A 92 -11.97 22.57 6.04
CA VAL A 92 -12.60 23.37 7.09
C VAL A 92 -11.58 23.85 8.12
N TYR A 93 -10.69 22.97 8.58
CA TYR A 93 -9.68 23.33 9.57
C TYR A 93 -8.69 24.39 9.07
N PHE A 94 -8.27 24.29 7.81
CA PHE A 94 -7.39 25.27 7.18
C PHE A 94 -8.07 26.64 7.04
N GLN A 95 -9.35 26.68 6.68
CA GLN A 95 -10.13 27.91 6.62
C GLN A 95 -10.32 28.57 7.99
N GLU A 96 -10.67 27.78 9.02
CA GLU A 96 -11.01 28.31 10.34
C GLU A 96 -9.79 28.68 11.20
N GLU A 97 -8.73 27.86 11.16
CA GLU A 97 -7.62 27.96 12.12
C GLU A 97 -6.31 28.45 11.50
N ILE A 98 -6.05 28.16 10.22
CA ILE A 98 -4.76 28.49 9.57
C ILE A 98 -4.84 29.84 8.85
N THR A 99 -5.90 30.07 8.08
CA THR A 99 -6.09 31.32 7.31
C THR A 99 -6.04 32.59 8.18
N PRO A 100 -6.61 32.63 9.40
CA PRO A 100 -6.52 33.80 10.27
C PRO A 100 -5.13 34.00 10.91
N LEU A 101 -4.28 32.98 10.89
CA LEU A 101 -2.92 33.04 11.43
C LEU A 101 -1.92 33.43 10.34
N ILE A 102 -2.06 32.88 9.13
CA ILE A 102 -1.17 33.08 7.99
C ILE A 102 -1.94 33.73 6.84
N HIS A 103 -1.91 35.06 6.77
CA HIS A 103 -2.66 35.83 5.77
C HIS A 103 -2.15 35.70 4.31
N PRO A 104 -0.86 35.48 4.03
CA PRO A 104 -0.38 35.39 2.65
C PRO A 104 0.18 34.00 2.34
N ALA A 105 -0.49 33.20 1.48
CA ALA A 105 0.15 32.50 0.35
C ALA A 105 -0.74 31.48 -0.37
N ILE A 106 -1.76 30.89 0.25
CA ILE A 106 -2.44 29.73 -0.37
C ILE A 106 -3.95 29.92 -0.31
N GLU A 107 -4.52 30.48 -1.39
CA GLU A 107 -5.88 30.13 -1.77
C GLU A 107 -5.85 28.61 -2.03
N LEU A 108 -6.27 27.83 -1.04
CA LEU A 108 -6.54 26.41 -1.25
C LEU A 108 -7.59 26.32 -2.34
N ASP A 109 -7.18 25.85 -3.53
CA ASP A 109 -8.14 25.53 -4.57
C ASP A 109 -9.08 24.45 -4.02
N THR A 110 -10.30 24.86 -3.72
CA THR A 110 -11.31 23.98 -3.11
C THR A 110 -11.63 22.75 -3.96
N GLN A 111 -11.20 22.74 -5.23
CA GLN A 111 -11.42 21.65 -6.15
C GLN A 111 -10.36 20.54 -6.06
N GLU A 112 -9.16 20.82 -5.55
CA GLU A 112 -8.08 19.83 -5.49
C GLU A 112 -7.93 19.21 -4.08
N PRO A 113 -7.67 17.89 -4.00
CA PRO A 113 -7.40 17.24 -2.73
C PRO A 113 -6.04 17.68 -2.18
N ILE A 114 -5.98 17.90 -0.87
CA ILE A 114 -4.75 18.26 -0.18
C ILE A 114 -3.86 17.01 -0.08
N SER A 115 -2.70 17.04 -0.73
CA SER A 115 -1.73 15.94 -0.68
C SER A 115 -0.92 15.93 0.62
N SER A 116 -0.34 14.78 0.96
CA SER A 116 0.61 14.66 2.08
C SER A 116 1.83 15.58 1.92
N GLU A 117 2.29 15.80 0.68
CA GLU A 117 3.38 16.72 0.34
C GLU A 117 3.02 18.16 0.71
N GLN A 118 1.85 18.64 0.28
CA GLN A 118 1.34 19.97 0.63
C GLN A 118 1.23 20.14 2.15
N LEU A 119 0.73 19.13 2.88
CA LEU A 119 0.67 19.18 4.35
C LEU A 119 2.04 19.32 5.01
N THR A 120 3.08 18.76 4.39
CA THR A 120 4.46 18.86 4.86
C THR A 120 5.01 20.27 4.63
N GLU A 121 4.76 20.86 3.47
CA GLU A 121 5.09 22.26 3.18
C GLU A 121 4.37 23.22 4.13
N PHE A 122 3.08 22.99 4.39
CA PHE A 122 2.31 23.75 5.36
C PHE A 122 2.91 23.66 6.77
N ALA A 123 3.35 22.47 7.19
CA ALA A 123 3.99 22.31 8.49
C ALA A 123 5.31 23.09 8.59
N GLN A 124 6.10 23.16 7.50
CA GLN A 124 7.33 23.95 7.46
C GLN A 124 7.05 25.45 7.59
N LEU A 125 6.07 25.98 6.84
CA LEU A 125 5.66 27.39 6.94
C LEU A 125 5.21 27.74 8.37
N LEU A 126 4.42 26.85 8.99
CA LEU A 126 3.98 27.01 10.38
C LEU A 126 5.17 26.99 11.37
N GLU A 127 6.19 26.17 11.12
CA GLU A 127 7.41 26.12 11.95
C GLU A 127 8.24 27.41 11.82
N GLU A 128 8.40 27.95 10.61
CA GLU A 128 9.10 29.21 10.36
C GLU A 128 8.42 30.40 11.05
N GLU A 129 7.10 30.52 10.92
CA GLU A 129 6.35 31.59 11.57
C GLU A 129 6.41 31.48 13.11
N LEU A 130 6.42 30.25 13.63
CA LEU A 130 6.55 29.99 15.07
C LEU A 130 7.95 30.36 15.57
N ALA A 131 8.99 30.11 14.78
CA ALA A 131 10.35 30.52 15.07
C ALA A 131 10.46 32.05 15.11
N GLY A 132 9.94 32.76 14.10
CA GLY A 132 9.90 34.22 14.06
C GLY A 132 9.15 34.82 15.26
N LEU A 133 7.94 34.32 15.55
CA LEU A 133 7.17 34.74 16.73
C LEU A 133 7.89 34.46 18.05
N SER A 134 8.67 33.38 18.14
CA SER A 134 9.43 33.05 19.34
C SER A 134 10.60 34.01 19.54
N GLN A 135 11.32 34.32 18.47
CA GLN A 135 12.41 35.30 18.47
C GLN A 135 11.90 36.70 18.85
N ASP A 136 10.80 37.15 18.24
CA ASP A 136 10.20 38.46 18.55
C ASP A 136 9.82 38.60 20.03
N ILE A 137 9.34 37.51 20.65
CA ILE A 137 8.97 37.49 22.07
C ILE A 137 10.22 37.55 22.96
N GLU A 138 11.33 36.93 22.57
CA GLU A 138 12.60 36.96 23.30
C GLU A 138 13.26 38.34 23.21
N GLU A 139 13.24 38.97 22.03
CA GLU A 139 13.83 40.29 21.79
C GLU A 139 13.02 41.42 22.45
N THR A 140 11.69 41.32 22.50
CA THR A 140 10.80 42.37 23.03
C THR A 140 9.94 41.87 24.19
N LEU A 141 10.57 41.74 25.35
CA LEU A 141 9.92 41.30 26.57
C LEU A 141 8.92 42.36 27.09
N VAL A 142 7.63 42.05 26.99
CA VAL A 142 6.54 42.89 27.54
C VAL A 142 6.16 42.40 28.93
N LYS A 143 6.06 43.32 29.90
CA LYS A 143 5.47 43.05 31.23
C LYS A 143 3.94 43.07 31.13
N GLY A 144 3.29 41.94 31.37
CA GLY A 144 1.83 41.81 31.40
C GLY A 144 1.28 40.69 30.51
N LYS A 145 0.01 40.80 30.11
CA LYS A 145 -0.65 39.84 29.20
C LYS A 145 -0.12 40.06 27.78
N ASP A 146 0.61 39.08 27.27
CA ASP A 146 1.18 39.12 25.92
C ASP A 146 0.30 38.33 24.93
N GLU A 147 -0.33 39.03 23.99
CA GLU A 147 -1.14 38.43 22.93
C GLU A 147 -0.30 37.53 22.01
N ARG A 148 0.99 37.80 21.84
CA ARG A 148 1.92 37.01 21.02
C ARG A 148 2.15 35.63 21.62
N LYS A 149 2.21 35.53 22.95
CA LYS A 149 2.24 34.22 23.66
C LYS A 149 0.97 33.42 23.43
N THR A 150 -0.18 34.09 23.27
CA THR A 150 -1.45 33.43 22.95
C THR A 150 -1.46 32.93 21.50
N LYS A 151 -1.01 33.76 20.55
CA LYS A 151 -0.82 33.36 19.14
C LYS A 151 0.16 32.18 19.01
N ARG A 152 1.32 32.22 19.67
CA ARG A 152 2.29 31.11 19.71
C ARG A 152 1.68 29.79 20.21
N ARG A 153 0.82 29.83 21.23
CA ARG A 153 0.12 28.63 21.72
C ARG A 153 -0.87 28.08 20.71
N LYS A 154 -1.63 28.95 20.02
CA LYS A 154 -2.53 28.55 18.94
C LYS A 154 -1.74 27.93 17.79
N LEU A 155 -0.67 28.58 17.34
CA LEU A 155 0.20 28.09 16.27
C LEU A 155 0.81 26.73 16.58
N ASN A 156 1.32 26.52 17.81
CA ASN A 156 1.79 25.20 18.26
C ASN A 156 0.70 24.12 18.20
N LYS A 157 -0.54 24.46 18.58
CA LYS A 157 -1.67 23.52 18.56
C LYS A 157 -2.00 23.12 17.12
N VAL A 158 -2.02 24.10 16.22
CA VAL A 158 -2.27 23.91 14.78
C VAL A 158 -1.16 23.07 14.16
N LEU A 159 0.10 23.41 14.39
CA LEU A 159 1.26 22.67 13.89
C LEU A 159 1.21 21.19 14.29
N ARG A 160 0.96 20.90 15.58
CA ARG A 160 0.78 19.52 16.05
C ARG A 160 -0.37 18.81 15.35
N LYS A 161 -1.48 19.50 15.12
CA LYS A 161 -2.64 18.90 14.45
C LYS A 161 -2.33 18.55 12.99
N VAL A 162 -1.63 19.43 12.28
CA VAL A 162 -1.21 19.20 10.90
C VAL A 162 -0.20 18.05 10.85
N LYS A 163 0.89 18.14 11.61
CA LYS A 163 2.01 17.20 11.56
C LYS A 163 1.69 15.81 12.13
N ASP A 164 1.04 15.75 13.29
CA ASP A 164 0.90 14.49 14.04
C ASP A 164 -0.40 13.73 13.71
N ASP A 165 -1.41 14.38 13.10
CA ASP A 165 -2.69 13.75 12.77
C ASP A 165 -2.98 13.79 11.27
N PHE A 166 -3.04 15.00 10.67
CA PHE A 166 -3.44 15.15 9.28
C PHE A 166 -2.43 14.55 8.29
N SER A 167 -1.13 14.89 8.41
CA SER A 167 -0.09 14.32 7.56
C SER A 167 -0.02 12.80 7.66
N VAL A 168 -0.01 12.27 8.89
CA VAL A 168 0.06 10.81 9.15
C VAL A 168 -1.12 10.06 8.54
N ARG A 169 -2.34 10.63 8.63
CA ARG A 169 -3.53 9.99 8.07
C ARG A 169 -3.62 10.14 6.54
N ALA A 170 -3.19 11.27 5.99
CA ALA A 170 -3.13 11.49 4.54
C ALA A 170 -2.19 10.49 3.88
N GLU A 171 -0.94 10.43 4.34
CA GLU A 171 0.09 9.51 3.85
C GLU A 171 -0.39 8.06 3.93
N LYS A 172 -1.00 7.66 5.06
CA LYS A 172 -1.58 6.32 5.22
C LYS A 172 -2.63 6.00 4.15
N TYR A 173 -3.49 6.94 3.80
CA TYR A 173 -4.52 6.70 2.78
C TYR A 173 -3.94 6.69 1.37
N GLU A 174 -2.94 7.51 1.07
CA GLU A 174 -2.20 7.49 -0.20
C GLU A 174 -1.53 6.12 -0.41
N ILE A 175 -0.76 5.64 0.57
CA ILE A 175 -0.12 4.32 0.54
C ILE A 175 -1.17 3.22 0.31
N TYR A 176 -2.31 3.29 1.00
CA TYR A 176 -3.38 2.31 0.82
C TYR A 176 -3.96 2.34 -0.60
N GLN A 177 -4.10 3.52 -1.21
CA GLN A 177 -4.60 3.65 -2.58
C GLN A 177 -3.64 3.04 -3.60
N GLU A 178 -2.34 3.28 -3.45
CA GLU A 178 -1.30 2.65 -4.26
C GLU A 178 -1.32 1.12 -4.09
N THR A 179 -1.45 0.65 -2.85
CA THR A 179 -1.44 -0.79 -2.53
C THR A 179 -2.59 -1.55 -3.17
N PHE A 180 -3.75 -0.91 -3.39
CA PHE A 180 -4.90 -1.63 -3.96
C PHE A 180 -4.60 -2.19 -5.36
N GLN A 181 -3.85 -1.50 -6.22
CA GLN A 181 -3.52 -1.97 -7.58
C GLN A 181 -4.76 -2.52 -8.35
N GLY A 182 -5.91 -1.84 -8.23
CA GLY A 182 -7.18 -2.26 -8.83
C GLY A 182 -8.00 -3.29 -8.01
N ARG A 183 -7.44 -3.87 -6.95
CA ARG A 183 -8.12 -4.79 -6.02
C ARG A 183 -9.07 -4.03 -5.09
N LYS A 184 -10.08 -4.73 -4.56
CA LYS A 184 -11.08 -4.15 -3.65
C LYS A 184 -10.68 -4.20 -2.18
N SER A 185 -9.70 -5.02 -1.83
CA SER A 185 -9.20 -5.22 -0.48
C SER A 185 -7.79 -5.77 -0.46
N PHE A 186 -7.10 -5.61 0.66
CA PHE A 186 -5.84 -6.28 0.97
C PHE A 186 -5.70 -6.54 2.48
N SER A 187 -4.75 -7.38 2.90
CA SER A 187 -4.36 -7.53 4.31
C SER A 187 -3.24 -6.57 4.71
N LYS A 188 -3.33 -6.00 5.91
CA LYS A 188 -2.29 -5.11 6.45
C LYS A 188 -0.93 -5.80 6.62
N MET A 189 -0.91 -7.11 6.82
CA MET A 189 0.33 -7.88 7.07
C MET A 189 0.90 -8.48 5.78
N ASP A 190 0.01 -8.85 4.86
CA ASP A 190 0.35 -9.40 3.55
C ASP A 190 -0.47 -8.65 2.51
N HIS A 191 0.17 -7.64 1.91
CA HIS A 191 -0.49 -6.74 0.97
C HIS A 191 -0.89 -7.43 -0.33
N ASP A 192 -0.36 -8.62 -0.64
CA ASP A 192 -0.72 -9.37 -1.85
C ASP A 192 -1.99 -10.22 -1.65
N ALA A 193 -2.28 -10.61 -0.41
CA ALA A 193 -3.49 -11.32 -0.05
C ALA A 193 -4.75 -10.44 -0.12
N THR A 194 -5.80 -10.94 -0.76
CA THR A 194 -7.10 -10.25 -0.86
C THR A 194 -8.16 -10.97 -0.07
N PHE A 195 -9.13 -10.23 0.48
CA PHE A 195 -10.21 -10.84 1.26
C PHE A 195 -11.30 -11.37 0.33
N MET A 196 -11.49 -12.68 0.35
CA MET A 196 -12.44 -13.38 -0.50
C MET A 196 -13.16 -14.51 0.24
N ARG A 197 -14.22 -15.04 -0.36
CA ARG A 197 -14.92 -16.21 0.17
C ARG A 197 -14.14 -17.46 -0.20
N MET A 198 -13.82 -18.29 0.79
CA MET A 198 -13.11 -19.55 0.60
C MET A 198 -14.07 -20.70 0.28
N LYS A 199 -13.58 -21.74 -0.40
CA LYS A 199 -14.35 -22.97 -0.67
C LYS A 199 -14.67 -23.72 0.64
N GLU A 200 -13.72 -23.73 1.56
CA GLU A 200 -13.87 -24.30 2.91
C GLU A 200 -14.60 -23.31 3.84
N ASP A 201 -15.91 -23.23 3.69
CA ASP A 201 -16.82 -22.59 4.64
C ASP A 201 -17.94 -23.59 5.03
N PRO A 202 -17.61 -24.62 5.85
CA PRO A 202 -18.56 -25.68 6.20
C PRO A 202 -19.80 -25.14 6.92
N MET A 203 -19.61 -24.09 7.72
CA MET A 203 -20.68 -23.43 8.48
C MET A 203 -21.43 -22.36 7.67
N ARG A 204 -21.02 -22.11 6.41
CA ARG A 204 -21.59 -21.08 5.53
C ARG A 204 -21.72 -19.71 6.19
N ASN A 205 -20.80 -19.36 7.10
CA ASN A 205 -20.88 -18.11 7.84
C ASN A 205 -20.60 -16.89 6.96
N GLY A 206 -20.11 -17.10 5.72
CA GLY A 206 -19.90 -16.04 4.74
C GLY A 206 -18.72 -15.13 5.09
N GLN A 207 -17.88 -15.51 6.05
CA GLN A 207 -16.75 -14.71 6.47
C GLN A 207 -15.68 -14.69 5.37
N LEU A 208 -15.29 -13.48 4.96
CA LEU A 208 -14.19 -13.29 4.03
C LEU A 208 -12.87 -13.55 4.75
N LYS A 209 -11.98 -14.30 4.10
CA LYS A 209 -10.64 -14.60 4.61
C LYS A 209 -9.59 -14.06 3.64
N PRO A 210 -8.41 -13.68 4.14
CA PRO A 210 -7.30 -13.30 3.28
C PRO A 210 -6.84 -14.52 2.49
N GLY A 211 -6.65 -14.36 1.18
CA GLY A 211 -6.23 -15.46 0.33
C GLY A 211 -5.78 -15.03 -1.04
N TYR A 212 -5.29 -16.04 -1.75
CA TYR A 212 -4.81 -15.97 -3.12
C TYR A 212 -5.74 -16.77 -4.02
N ASN A 213 -5.99 -16.26 -5.22
CA ASN A 213 -6.75 -16.97 -6.25
C ASN A 213 -5.78 -17.37 -7.37
N LEU A 214 -5.25 -18.59 -7.29
CA LEU A 214 -4.36 -19.14 -8.29
C LEU A 214 -5.18 -19.71 -9.45
N GLN A 215 -4.86 -19.30 -10.68
CA GLN A 215 -5.34 -19.98 -11.86
C GLN A 215 -4.33 -21.05 -12.26
N ILE A 216 -4.79 -22.29 -12.30
CA ILE A 216 -3.97 -23.45 -12.66
C ILE A 216 -4.57 -24.04 -13.92
N ALA A 217 -3.72 -24.29 -14.91
CA ALA A 217 -4.10 -24.99 -16.11
C ALA A 217 -3.55 -26.42 -16.03
N THR A 218 -4.42 -27.41 -16.23
CA THR A 218 -4.10 -28.83 -16.21
C THR A 218 -4.64 -29.51 -17.45
N GLU A 219 -4.05 -30.65 -17.76
CA GLU A 219 -4.45 -31.51 -18.87
C GLU A 219 -4.45 -32.96 -18.37
N ASN A 220 -5.37 -33.77 -18.89
CA ASN A 220 -5.50 -35.20 -18.56
C ASN A 220 -4.93 -36.08 -19.68
#